data_AF-A0AAW2NE77-F1
#
_entry.id   AF-A0AAW2NE77-F1
#
_cell.length_a   1.000
_cell.length_b   1.000
_cell.length_c   1.000
_cell.angle_alpha   90.00
_cell.angle_beta   90.00
_cell.angle_gamma   90.00
#
_symmetry.space_group_name_H-M   'P 1'
#
loop_
_entity.id
_entity.type
_entity.pdbx_description
1 polymer ?
#
loop_
_entity_poly.entity_id
_entity_poly.type
_entity_poly.pdbx_seq_one_letter_code
_entity_poly.pdbx_strand_id
1 'polypeptide(L)'
;MSVIACMMKLYMRLQRLFLLFSNWGKLASTLVKLQQFQGAVDAARKANSAKTWKEVCFACVDAEEFRLAQICGLNIIVQVDDLQ
;
A
#
# COMPACT_ATOMS: atom_id res chain seq x y z
N MET A 1 -1.73 4.79 -26.75
CA MET A 1 -1.45 6.16 -26.24
C MET A 1 -2.36 6.60 -25.08
N SER A 2 -3.62 6.13 -24.96
CA SER A 2 -4.53 6.54 -23.89
C SER A 2 -4.19 6.04 -22.47
N VAL A 3 -3.56 4.86 -22.34
CA VAL A 3 -3.19 4.28 -21.03
C VAL A 3 -2.03 5.01 -20.34
N ILE A 4 -1.09 5.56 -21.12
CA ILE A 4 0.07 6.30 -20.59
C ILE A 4 -0.36 7.65 -20.00
N ALA A 5 -1.31 8.33 -20.66
CA ALA A 5 -1.88 9.58 -20.15
C ALA A 5 -2.71 9.40 -18.85
N CYS A 6 -3.33 8.23 -18.67
CA CYS A 6 -4.06 7.89 -17.45
C CYS A 6 -3.10 7.63 -16.27
N MET A 7 -2.00 6.89 -16.53
CA MET A 7 -0.94 6.65 -15.54
C MET A 7 -0.28 7.95 -15.06
N MET A 8 -0.04 8.89 -15.98
CA MET A 8 0.60 10.17 -15.66
C MET A 8 -0.26 11.06 -14.75
N LYS A 9 -1.60 11.02 -14.90
CA LYS A 9 -2.54 11.72 -14.00
C LYS A 9 -2.57 11.10 -12.60
N LEU A 10 -2.47 9.77 -12.50
CA LEU A 10 -2.38 9.07 -11.22
C LEU A 10 -1.09 9.45 -10.49
N TYR A 11 0.02 9.50 -11.22
CA TYR A 11 1.35 9.84 -10.69
C TYR A 11 1.40 11.27 -10.13
N MET A 12 0.88 12.25 -10.86
CA MET A 12 0.80 13.64 -10.36
C MET A 12 -0.10 13.78 -9.12
N ARG A 13 -1.15 12.96 -9.00
CA ARG A 13 -2.04 12.95 -7.82
C ARG A 13 -1.33 12.33 -6.62
N LEU A 14 -0.66 11.21 -6.83
CA LEU A 14 0.19 10.54 -5.82
C LEU A 14 1.36 11.42 -5.38
N GLN A 15 2.00 12.18 -6.27
CA GLN A 15 3.09 13.10 -5.92
C GLN A 15 2.64 14.21 -4.96
N ARG A 16 1.43 14.78 -5.17
CA ARG A 16 0.85 15.75 -4.23
C ARG A 16 0.43 15.13 -2.90
N LEU A 17 0.00 13.87 -2.89
CA LEU A 17 -0.28 13.12 -1.66
C LEU A 17 1.02 12.78 -0.90
N PHE A 18 2.10 12.45 -1.58
CA PHE A 18 3.41 12.14 -0.98
C PHE A 18 4.06 13.37 -0.31
N LEU A 19 3.82 14.58 -0.82
CA LEU A 19 4.34 15.84 -0.28
C LEU A 19 3.63 16.34 0.99
N LEU A 20 2.45 15.80 1.33
CA LEU A 20 1.60 16.34 2.41
C LEU A 20 1.62 15.53 3.72
N PHE A 21 2.19 14.32 3.76
CA PHE A 21 1.97 13.41 4.90
C PHE A 21 3.25 12.98 5.61
N SER A 22 3.37 13.44 6.86
CA SER A 22 4.34 12.98 7.87
C SER A 22 4.08 11.53 8.36
N ASN A 23 3.04 10.85 7.89
CA ASN A 23 2.62 9.55 8.42
C ASN A 23 2.16 8.57 7.32
N TRP A 24 3.09 7.73 6.86
CA TRP A 24 2.90 6.69 5.83
C TRP A 24 1.81 5.68 6.17
N GLY A 25 1.58 5.40 7.46
CA GLY A 25 0.57 4.44 7.88
C GLY A 25 -0.85 4.91 7.56
N LYS A 26 -1.18 6.16 7.88
CA LYS A 26 -2.49 6.75 7.53
C LYS A 26 -2.70 6.86 6.02
N LEU A 27 -1.62 7.09 5.27
CA LEU A 27 -1.66 7.12 3.81
C LEU A 27 -2.01 5.75 3.24
N ALA A 28 -1.36 4.68 3.73
CA ALA A 28 -1.67 3.30 3.32
C ALA A 28 -3.14 2.95 3.59
N SER A 29 -3.66 3.23 4.78
CA SER A 29 -5.08 2.98 5.12
C SER A 29 -6.04 3.78 4.23
N THR A 30 -5.64 4.96 3.77
CA THR A 30 -6.44 5.80 2.85
C THR A 30 -6.41 5.25 1.42
N LEU A 31 -5.25 4.80 0.94
CA LEU A 31 -5.09 4.19 -0.39
C LEU A 31 -5.83 2.85 -0.51
N VAL A 32 -5.86 2.09 0.59
CA VAL A 32 -6.68 0.86 0.72
C VAL A 32 -8.16 1.17 0.51
N LYS A 33 -8.69 2.21 1.16
CA LYS A 33 -10.11 2.63 0.99
C LYS A 33 -10.42 3.13 -0.42
N LEU A 34 -9.42 3.67 -1.11
CA LEU A 34 -9.51 4.10 -2.51
C LEU A 34 -9.33 2.95 -3.52
N GLN A 35 -9.23 1.69 -3.04
CA GLN A 35 -9.02 0.50 -3.89
C GLN A 35 -7.73 0.56 -4.72
N GLN A 36 -6.73 1.34 -4.27
CA GLN A 36 -5.41 1.42 -4.91
C GLN A 36 -4.40 0.57 -4.15
N PHE A 37 -4.49 -0.75 -4.32
CA PHE A 37 -3.67 -1.71 -3.58
C PHE A 37 -2.18 -1.59 -3.90
N GLN A 38 -1.81 -1.35 -5.15
CA GLN A 38 -0.40 -1.24 -5.55
C GLN A 38 0.29 -0.03 -4.89
N GLY A 39 -0.39 1.12 -4.86
CA GLY A 39 0.09 2.29 -4.13
C GLY A 39 0.09 2.10 -2.61
N ALA A 40 -0.87 1.34 -2.08
CA ALA A 40 -0.94 1.02 -0.65
C ALA A 40 0.22 0.11 -0.21
N VAL A 41 0.62 -0.87 -1.02
CA VAL A 41 1.79 -1.74 -0.77
C VAL A 41 3.09 -0.94 -0.75
N ASP A 42 3.28 -0.02 -1.69
CA ASP A 42 4.46 0.84 -1.70
C ASP A 42 4.49 1.81 -0.52
N ALA A 43 3.33 2.33 -0.10
CA ALA A 43 3.21 3.14 1.10
C ALA A 43 3.48 2.32 2.38
N ALA A 44 2.98 1.08 2.47
CA ALA A 44 3.22 0.17 3.59
C ALA A 44 4.70 -0.23 3.71
N ARG A 45 5.38 -0.45 2.57
CA ARG A 45 6.83 -0.69 2.53
C ARG A 45 7.63 0.48 3.08
N LYS A 46 7.22 1.73 2.78
CA LYS A 46 7.82 2.94 3.34
C LYS A 46 7.48 3.16 4.82
N ALA A 47 6.29 2.75 5.26
CA ALA A 47 5.89 2.82 6.66
C ALA A 47 6.66 1.83 7.54
N ASN A 48 7.07 0.69 6.97
CA ASN A 48 7.78 -0.39 7.64
C ASN A 48 7.18 -0.75 9.01
N SER A 49 5.86 -0.94 9.06
CA SER A 49 5.15 -1.35 10.26
C SER A 49 4.29 -2.58 10.00
N ALA A 50 4.42 -3.60 10.86
CA ALA A 50 3.60 -4.80 10.79
C ALA A 50 2.09 -4.48 10.89
N LYS A 51 1.72 -3.41 11.61
CA LYS A 51 0.31 -2.98 11.74
C LYS A 51 -0.26 -2.52 10.39
N THR A 52 0.50 -1.74 9.62
CA THR A 52 0.06 -1.25 8.31
C THR A 52 -0.01 -2.36 7.29
N TRP A 53 0.93 -3.32 7.32
CA TRP A 53 0.89 -4.48 6.44
C TRP A 53 -0.33 -5.37 6.69
N LYS A 54 -0.71 -5.59 7.96
CA LYS A 54 -1.94 -6.33 8.31
C LYS A 54 -3.19 -5.67 7.72
N GLU A 55 -3.36 -4.36 7.92
CA GLU A 55 -4.49 -3.61 7.34
C GLU A 55 -4.55 -3.73 5.81
N VAL A 56 -3.40 -3.57 5.14
CA VAL A 56 -3.34 -3.68 3.66
C VAL A 56 -3.62 -5.11 3.21
N CYS A 57 -3.12 -6.12 3.91
CA CYS A 57 -3.33 -7.52 3.57
C CYS A 57 -4.80 -7.92 3.70
N PHE A 58 -5.49 -7.52 4.77
CA PHE A 58 -6.91 -7.80 4.94
C PHE A 58 -7.73 -7.17 3.81
N ALA A 59 -7.46 -5.92 3.46
CA ALA A 59 -8.21 -5.27 2.40
C ALA A 59 -7.89 -5.81 0.99
N CYS A 60 -6.66 -6.30 0.74
CA CYS A 60 -6.34 -7.01 -0.49
C CYS A 60 -7.09 -8.34 -0.59
N VAL A 61 -7.31 -9.04 0.53
CA VAL A 61 -8.12 -10.27 0.57
C VAL A 61 -9.60 -9.96 0.34
N ASP A 62 -10.13 -8.91 0.99
CA ASP A 62 -11.52 -8.46 0.80
C ASP A 62 -11.81 -8.05 -0.65
N ALA A 63 -10.80 -7.58 -1.37
CA ALA A 63 -10.88 -7.21 -2.78
C ALA A 63 -10.51 -8.34 -3.76
N GLU A 64 -10.31 -9.58 -3.26
CA GLU A 64 -9.94 -10.77 -4.05
C GLU A 64 -8.61 -10.62 -4.84
N GLU A 65 -7.75 -9.67 -4.44
CA GLU A 65 -6.43 -9.43 -5.03
C GLU A 65 -5.36 -10.30 -4.35
N PHE A 66 -5.51 -11.62 -4.50
CA PHE A 66 -4.71 -12.63 -3.80
C PHE A 66 -3.21 -12.56 -4.10
N ARG A 67 -2.84 -12.12 -5.31
CA ARG A 67 -1.44 -12.00 -5.72
C ARG A 67 -0.71 -10.90 -4.94
N LEU A 68 -1.38 -9.79 -4.65
CA LEU A 68 -0.84 -8.72 -3.80
C LEU A 68 -0.92 -9.12 -2.31
N ALA A 69 -1.99 -9.82 -1.91
CA ALA A 69 -2.13 -10.32 -0.54
C ALA A 69 -1.01 -11.29 -0.13
N GLN A 70 -0.54 -12.18 -1.03
CA GLN A 70 0.61 -13.05 -0.76
C GLN A 70 1.89 -12.26 -0.44
N ILE A 71 2.16 -11.20 -1.21
CA ILE A 71 3.34 -10.34 -1.01
C ILE A 71 3.22 -9.63 0.35
N CYS A 72 2.04 -9.11 0.68
CA CYS A 72 1.78 -8.50 1.98
C CYS A 72 1.97 -9.51 3.13
N GLY A 73 1.48 -10.74 2.98
CA GLY A 73 1.55 -11.80 3.97
C GLY A 73 2.98 -12.19 4.34
N LEU A 74 3.85 -12.38 3.34
CA LEU A 74 5.28 -12.62 3.54
C LEU A 74 5.94 -11.50 4.35
N ASN A 75 5.64 -10.24 4.00
CA ASN A 75 6.20 -9.09 4.69
C ASN A 75 5.71 -8.95 6.15
N ILE A 76 4.49 -9.43 6.47
CA ILE A 76 3.99 -9.46 7.86
C ILE A 76 4.77 -10.48 8.69
N ILE A 77 5.05 -11.67 8.14
CA ILE A 77 5.69 -12.77 8.86
C ILE A 77 7.17 -12.41 9.14
N VAL A 78 7.90 -11.99 8.11
CA VAL A 78 9.32 -11.59 8.23
C VAL A 78 9.49 -10.49 9.29
N GLN A 79 8.61 -9.49 9.26
CA GLN A 79 8.72 -8.34 10.15
C GLN A 79 8.36 -8.63 11.62
N VAL A 80 7.74 -9.77 11.90
CA VAL A 80 7.52 -10.28 13.27
C VAL A 80 8.73 -11.09 13.75
N ASP A 81 9.41 -11.80 12.85
CA ASP A 81 10.58 -12.62 13.14
C ASP A 81 11.82 -11.77 13.48
N ASP A 82 11.99 -10.61 12.81
CA ASP A 82 13.04 -9.62 13.09
C ASP A 82 12.91 -8.93 14.48
N LEU A 83 11.80 -9.13 15.19
CA LEU A 83 11.52 -8.51 16.49
C LEU A 83 11.64 -9.53 17.65
N GLN A 84 12.67 -10.39 17.60
CA GLN A 84 13.04 -11.33 18.67
C GLN A 84 14.41 -11.02 19.26
#